data_AF-A0A7C9AHP4-F1
#
_entry.id   AF-A0A7C9AHP4-F1
#
_cell.length_a   1.000
_cell.length_b   1.000
_cell.length_c   1.000
_cell.angle_alpha   90.00
_cell.angle_beta   90.00
_cell.angle_gamma   90.00
#
_symmetry.space_group_name_H-M   'P 1'
#
loop_
_entity.id
_entity.type
_entity.pdbx_description
1 polymer ?
#
loop_
_entity_poly.entity_id
_entity_poly.type
_entity_poly.pdbx_seq_one_letter_code
_entity_poly.pdbx_strand_id
1 'polypeptide(L)'
;REVKAPEKIKVEIVNGVKCKSAQQEDEEHSNRIACEALLAKIFANISSIKAAYAQLQLAQSPYDAEGIQSSDEMVVSELKTLSELKQCFLKKEFDPFPEKAFLSAEVQEQKSLVKTYEVMAKKLESQFK
;
A
#
# COMPACT_ATOMS: atom_id res chain seq x y z
N ARG A 1 -69.05 -20.17 -2.35
CA ARG A 1 -68.26 -19.29 -3.24
C ARG A 1 -67.19 -18.63 -2.39
N GLU A 2 -65.97 -19.14 -2.50
CA GLU A 2 -64.77 -18.54 -1.92
C GLU A 2 -64.47 -17.22 -2.61
N VAL A 3 -63.95 -16.25 -1.85
CA VAL A 3 -63.20 -15.12 -2.41
C VAL A 3 -61.94 -14.96 -1.58
N LYS A 4 -60.82 -15.50 -2.09
CA LYS A 4 -59.47 -15.36 -1.52
C LYS A 4 -58.77 -14.19 -2.22
N ALA A 5 -58.29 -13.22 -1.45
CA ALA A 5 -57.53 -12.06 -1.92
C ALA A 5 -56.09 -12.44 -2.33
N PRO A 6 -55.44 -11.71 -3.27
CA PRO A 6 -54.18 -12.13 -3.86
C PRO A 6 -52.94 -11.73 -3.04
N GLU A 7 -52.14 -12.73 -2.70
CA GLU A 7 -50.85 -12.66 -1.98
C GLU A 7 -49.67 -12.49 -2.97
N LYS A 8 -49.68 -11.45 -3.81
CA LYS A 8 -48.65 -11.30 -4.88
C LYS A 8 -47.80 -10.02 -4.88
N ILE A 9 -47.99 -9.08 -3.96
CA ILE A 9 -47.28 -7.77 -4.02
C ILE A 9 -46.03 -7.72 -3.11
N LYS A 10 -45.80 -8.71 -2.24
CA LYS A 10 -44.68 -8.67 -1.26
C LYS A 10 -43.35 -9.27 -1.73
N VAL A 11 -43.32 -10.00 -2.84
CA VAL A 11 -42.15 -10.80 -3.25
C VAL A 11 -41.14 -9.99 -4.09
N GLU A 12 -41.60 -9.01 -4.87
CA GLU A 12 -40.71 -8.20 -5.72
C GLU A 12 -39.95 -7.11 -4.95
N ILE A 13 -40.58 -6.49 -3.95
CA ILE A 13 -39.94 -5.44 -3.12
C ILE A 13 -38.83 -6.04 -2.24
N VAL A 14 -39.03 -7.24 -1.71
CA VAL A 14 -38.03 -7.92 -0.86
C VAL A 14 -36.82 -8.39 -1.68
N ASN A 15 -37.03 -8.83 -2.92
CA ASN A 15 -35.92 -9.20 -3.81
C ASN A 15 -35.15 -7.96 -4.33
N GLY A 16 -35.85 -6.86 -4.62
CA GLY A 16 -35.22 -5.60 -5.07
C GLY A 16 -34.41 -4.89 -3.97
N VAL A 17 -34.85 -4.96 -2.71
CA VAL A 17 -34.11 -4.39 -1.56
C VAL A 17 -32.91 -5.26 -1.17
N LYS A 18 -33.05 -6.59 -1.20
CA LYS A 18 -31.97 -7.53 -0.86
C LYS A 18 -30.84 -7.57 -1.90
N CYS A 19 -31.15 -7.34 -3.18
CA CYS A 19 -30.14 -7.27 -4.24
C CYS A 19 -29.31 -5.98 -4.17
N LYS A 20 -29.94 -4.84 -3.82
CA LYS A 20 -29.23 -3.56 -3.63
C LYS A 20 -28.31 -3.55 -2.41
N SER A 21 -28.74 -4.16 -1.29
CA SER A 21 -27.90 -4.23 -0.09
C SER A 21 -26.66 -5.10 -0.29
N ALA A 22 -26.78 -6.23 -1.00
CA ALA A 22 -25.65 -7.12 -1.28
C ALA A 22 -24.61 -6.48 -2.22
N GLN A 23 -25.05 -5.76 -3.26
CA GLN A 23 -24.15 -5.06 -4.18
C GLN A 23 -23.39 -3.92 -3.51
N GLN A 24 -24.03 -3.24 -2.56
CA GLN A 24 -23.42 -2.13 -1.82
C GLN A 24 -22.38 -2.62 -0.78
N GLU A 25 -22.66 -3.76 -0.14
CA GLU A 25 -21.70 -4.43 0.76
C GLU A 25 -20.47 -4.97 0.02
N ASP A 26 -20.64 -5.53 -1.19
CA ASP A 26 -19.53 -6.02 -2.02
C ASP A 26 -18.62 -4.87 -2.53
N GLU A 27 -19.20 -3.74 -2.93
CA GLU A 27 -18.44 -2.54 -3.32
C GLU A 27 -17.67 -1.94 -2.14
N GLU A 28 -18.26 -1.90 -0.95
CA GLU A 28 -17.59 -1.42 0.25
C GLU A 28 -16.43 -2.34 0.65
N HIS A 29 -16.62 -3.65 0.58
CA HIS A 29 -15.57 -4.63 0.84
C HIS A 29 -14.41 -4.51 -0.16
N SER A 30 -14.72 -4.38 -1.46
CA SER A 30 -13.69 -4.20 -2.50
C SER A 30 -12.88 -2.91 -2.28
N ASN A 31 -13.56 -1.80 -1.95
CA ASN A 31 -12.90 -0.53 -1.62
C ASN A 31 -12.00 -0.63 -0.39
N ARG A 32 -12.37 -1.44 0.62
CA ARG A 32 -11.54 -1.69 1.80
C ARG A 32 -10.25 -2.41 1.45
N ILE A 33 -10.32 -3.52 0.70
CA ILE A 33 -9.11 -4.25 0.27
C ILE A 33 -8.22 -3.35 -0.60
N ALA A 34 -8.82 -2.58 -1.51
CA ALA A 34 -8.10 -1.62 -2.33
C ALA A 34 -7.37 -0.55 -1.50
N CYS A 35 -8.01 -0.04 -0.44
CA CYS A 35 -7.38 0.90 0.49
C CYS A 35 -6.26 0.24 1.31
N GLU A 36 -6.44 -1.00 1.77
CA GLU A 36 -5.41 -1.76 2.51
C GLU A 36 -4.17 -1.99 1.63
N ALA A 37 -4.37 -2.36 0.36
CA ALA A 37 -3.29 -2.52 -0.61
C ALA A 37 -2.53 -1.20 -0.85
N LEU A 38 -3.25 -0.08 -0.97
CA LEU A 38 -2.64 1.24 -1.09
C LEU A 38 -1.84 1.62 0.16
N LEU A 39 -2.39 1.34 1.35
CA LEU A 39 -1.72 1.60 2.61
C LEU A 39 -0.42 0.78 2.72
N ALA A 40 -0.45 -0.50 2.35
CA ALA A 40 0.75 -1.34 2.29
C ALA A 40 1.80 -0.76 1.33
N LYS A 41 1.41 -0.26 0.15
CA LYS A 41 2.34 0.42 -0.78
C LYS A 41 2.98 1.66 -0.14
N ILE A 42 2.23 2.43 0.63
CA ILE A 42 2.77 3.60 1.34
C ILE A 42 3.80 3.18 2.38
N PHE A 43 3.53 2.15 3.19
CA PHE A 43 4.50 1.64 4.15
C PHE A 43 5.77 1.11 3.48
N ALA A 44 5.64 0.34 2.40
CA ALA A 44 6.76 -0.13 1.61
C ALA A 44 7.63 1.00 1.05
N ASN A 45 6.98 2.05 0.53
CA ASN A 45 7.65 3.23 -0.01
C ASN A 45 8.37 4.05 1.09
N ILE A 46 7.72 4.31 2.24
CA ILE A 46 8.33 5.00 3.37
C ILE A 46 9.53 4.22 3.91
N SER A 47 9.40 2.89 4.01
CA SER A 47 10.51 2.02 4.41
C SER A 47 11.65 2.03 3.39
N SER A 48 11.34 2.12 2.09
CA SER A 48 12.35 2.28 1.02
C SER A 48 13.10 3.62 1.14
N ILE A 49 12.38 4.73 1.39
CA ILE A 49 12.98 6.05 1.66
C ILE A 49 13.91 5.98 2.88
N LYS A 50 13.45 5.36 3.97
CA LYS A 50 14.24 5.21 5.20
C LYS A 50 15.53 4.42 4.94
N ALA A 51 15.44 3.34 4.17
CA ALA A 51 16.61 2.53 3.82
C ALA A 51 17.60 3.32 2.94
N ALA A 52 17.11 4.02 1.91
CA ALA A 52 17.94 4.87 1.05
C ALA A 52 18.62 6.00 1.85
N TYR A 53 17.90 6.63 2.78
CA TYR A 53 18.49 7.63 3.66
C TYR A 53 19.55 7.06 4.59
N ALA A 54 19.34 5.85 5.14
CA ALA A 54 20.36 5.19 5.93
C ALA A 54 21.62 4.93 5.09
N GLN A 55 21.47 4.48 3.83
CA GLN A 55 22.60 4.30 2.91
C GLN A 55 23.32 5.61 2.62
N LEU A 56 22.58 6.69 2.37
CA LEU A 56 23.13 8.03 2.20
C LEU A 56 23.99 8.43 3.40
N GLN A 57 23.52 8.16 4.63
CA GLN A 57 24.30 8.44 5.85
C GLN A 57 25.55 7.58 5.98
N LEU A 58 25.49 6.31 5.56
CA LEU A 58 26.64 5.41 5.59
C LEU A 58 27.73 5.86 4.62
N ALA A 59 27.35 6.29 3.42
CA ALA A 59 28.26 6.76 2.37
C ALA A 59 28.94 8.10 2.71
N GLN A 60 28.56 8.77 3.80
CA GLN A 60 29.24 10.00 4.24
C GLN A 60 30.55 9.73 4.99
N SER A 61 30.76 8.53 5.53
CA SER A 61 31.97 8.21 6.30
C SER A 61 32.33 6.72 6.24
N PRO A 62 33.41 6.35 5.53
CA PRO A 62 34.26 7.22 4.70
C PRO A 62 33.46 7.81 3.54
N TYR A 63 33.90 8.98 3.04
CA TYR A 63 33.19 9.68 1.97
C TYR A 63 33.18 8.86 0.67
N ASP A 64 31.99 8.55 0.19
CA ASP A 64 31.69 7.83 -1.04
C ASP A 64 30.70 8.65 -1.88
N ALA A 65 31.22 9.39 -2.86
CA ALA A 65 30.42 10.28 -3.70
C ALA A 65 29.39 9.52 -4.55
N GLU A 66 29.74 8.34 -5.06
CA GLU A 66 28.85 7.53 -5.89
C GLU A 66 27.71 6.95 -5.04
N GLY A 67 28.03 6.44 -3.85
CA GLY A 67 27.05 5.96 -2.88
C GLY A 67 26.09 7.07 -2.41
N ILE A 68 26.59 8.28 -2.19
CA ILE A 68 25.77 9.46 -1.87
C ILE A 68 24.81 9.77 -3.02
N GLN A 69 25.32 9.91 -4.25
CA GLN A 69 24.50 10.27 -5.41
C GLN A 69 23.42 9.21 -5.68
N SER A 70 23.80 7.92 -5.69
CA SER A 70 22.85 6.83 -5.93
C SER A 70 21.76 6.75 -4.86
N SER A 71 22.12 6.98 -3.59
CA SER A 71 21.15 7.00 -2.49
C SER A 71 20.21 8.20 -2.57
N ASP A 72 20.71 9.37 -2.96
CA ASP A 72 19.90 10.58 -3.16
C ASP A 72 18.89 10.40 -4.31
N GLU A 73 19.34 9.89 -5.45
CA GLU A 73 18.48 9.56 -6.59
C GLU A 73 17.36 8.59 -6.20
N MET A 74 17.68 7.59 -5.36
CA MET A 74 16.70 6.65 -4.83
C MET A 74 15.67 7.34 -3.92
N VAL A 75 16.10 8.23 -3.01
CA VAL A 75 15.18 9.01 -2.16
C VAL A 75 14.24 9.86 -3.02
N VAL A 76 14.77 10.58 -4.02
CA VAL A 76 13.97 11.41 -4.93
C VAL A 76 12.98 10.55 -5.73
N SER A 77 13.40 9.39 -6.20
CA SER A 77 12.53 8.45 -6.92
C SER A 77 11.38 7.98 -6.05
N GLU A 78 11.65 7.53 -4.82
CA GLU A 78 10.60 7.07 -3.91
C GLU A 78 9.66 8.21 -3.48
N LEU A 79 10.16 9.44 -3.34
CA LEU A 79 9.32 10.62 -3.09
C LEU A 79 8.34 10.92 -4.24
N LYS A 80 8.77 10.70 -5.49
CA LYS A 80 7.90 10.80 -6.66
C LYS A 80 6.82 9.72 -6.62
N THR A 81 7.20 8.48 -6.34
CA THR A 81 6.26 7.36 -6.16
C THR A 81 5.25 7.66 -5.04
N LEU A 82 5.67 8.22 -3.91
CA LEU A 82 4.77 8.60 -2.82
C LEU A 82 3.73 9.65 -3.27
N SER A 83 4.17 10.61 -4.08
CA SER A 83 3.28 11.61 -4.67
C SER A 83 2.25 10.95 -5.59
N GLU A 84 2.63 9.95 -6.38
CA GLU A 84 1.70 9.19 -7.22
C GLU A 84 0.69 8.41 -6.36
N LEU A 85 1.13 7.72 -5.31
CA LEU A 85 0.25 7.01 -4.37
C LEU A 85 -0.76 7.96 -3.71
N LYS A 86 -0.35 9.18 -3.36
CA LYS A 86 -1.24 10.23 -2.86
C LYS A 86 -2.29 10.61 -3.92
N GLN A 87 -1.90 10.75 -5.18
CA GLN A 87 -2.85 11.05 -6.27
C GLN A 87 -3.85 9.92 -6.48
N CYS A 88 -3.39 8.65 -6.47
CA CYS A 88 -4.25 7.47 -6.54
C CYS A 88 -5.32 7.49 -5.44
N PHE A 89 -4.95 7.83 -4.20
CA PHE A 89 -5.90 7.97 -3.10
C PHE A 89 -6.97 9.03 -3.36
N LEU A 90 -6.56 10.22 -3.82
CA LEU A 90 -7.45 11.35 -4.04
C LEU A 90 -8.43 11.10 -5.19
N LYS A 91 -7.95 10.45 -6.26
CA LYS A 91 -8.76 10.11 -7.44
C LYS A 91 -9.57 8.83 -7.28
N LYS A 92 -9.35 8.06 -6.20
CA LYS A 92 -9.91 6.71 -6.02
C LYS A 92 -9.52 5.74 -7.14
N GLU A 93 -8.34 5.94 -7.71
CA GLU A 93 -7.74 5.07 -8.72
C GLU A 93 -6.90 4.01 -8.01
N PHE A 94 -7.52 2.86 -7.72
CA PHE A 94 -6.87 1.77 -7.01
C PHE A 94 -6.29 0.70 -7.94
N ASP A 95 -5.44 -0.16 -7.38
CA ASP A 95 -4.84 -1.28 -8.11
C ASP A 95 -5.94 -2.26 -8.57
N PRO A 96 -5.93 -2.72 -9.84
CA PRO A 96 -6.90 -3.70 -10.33
C PRO A 96 -6.75 -5.07 -9.64
N PHE A 97 -5.62 -5.36 -8.99
CA PHE A 97 -5.37 -6.59 -8.24
C PHE A 97 -4.88 -6.27 -6.80
N PRO A 98 -5.76 -5.74 -5.92
CA PRO A 98 -5.39 -5.28 -4.58
C PRO A 98 -4.65 -6.30 -3.73
N GLU A 99 -5.07 -7.56 -3.71
CA GLU A 99 -4.45 -8.62 -2.89
C GLU A 99 -2.99 -8.89 -3.30
N LYS A 100 -2.74 -8.99 -4.60
CA LYS A 100 -1.38 -9.17 -5.13
C LYS A 100 -0.52 -7.95 -4.83
N ALA A 101 -1.10 -6.76 -4.99
CA ALA A 101 -0.42 -5.50 -4.72
C ALA A 101 -0.06 -5.36 -3.24
N PHE A 102 -0.96 -5.75 -2.34
CA PHE A 102 -0.73 -5.81 -0.90
C PHE A 102 0.45 -6.74 -0.56
N LEU A 103 0.42 -7.99 -1.02
CA LEU A 103 1.48 -8.96 -0.73
C LEU A 103 2.84 -8.51 -1.29
N SER A 104 2.86 -7.94 -2.50
CA SER A 104 4.08 -7.39 -3.09
C SER A 104 4.62 -6.21 -2.30
N ALA A 105 3.75 -5.34 -1.80
CA ALA A 105 4.14 -4.20 -1.00
C ALA A 105 4.71 -4.64 0.35
N GLU A 106 4.06 -5.60 1.03
CA GLU A 106 4.55 -6.16 2.29
C GLU A 106 5.95 -6.77 2.12
N VAL A 107 6.18 -7.56 1.07
CA VAL A 107 7.51 -8.12 0.77
C VAL A 107 8.55 -7.01 0.54
N GLN A 108 8.17 -5.95 -0.17
CA GLN A 108 9.05 -4.81 -0.43
C GLN A 108 9.37 -4.02 0.85
N GLU A 109 8.40 -3.85 1.74
CA GLU A 109 8.60 -3.25 3.05
C GLU A 109 9.63 -4.05 3.87
N GLN A 110 9.43 -5.36 4.00
CA GLN A 110 10.33 -6.23 4.76
C GLN A 110 11.77 -6.18 4.20
N LYS A 111 11.94 -6.18 2.88
CA LYS A 111 13.26 -6.02 2.24
C LYS A 111 13.91 -4.68 2.60
N SER A 112 13.14 -3.60 2.62
CA SER A 112 13.64 -2.26 2.94
C SER A 112 14.03 -2.15 4.42
N LEU A 113 13.27 -2.79 5.31
CA LEU A 113 13.62 -2.90 6.73
C LEU A 113 14.93 -3.66 6.93
N VAL A 114 15.10 -4.82 6.28
CA VAL A 114 16.35 -5.59 6.32
C VAL A 114 17.52 -4.73 5.86
N LYS A 115 17.39 -4.03 4.72
CA LYS A 115 18.42 -3.12 4.19
C LYS A 115 18.80 -2.03 5.20
N THR A 116 17.82 -1.48 5.92
CA THR A 116 18.06 -0.48 6.98
C THR A 116 18.89 -1.09 8.12
N TYR A 117 18.55 -2.30 8.57
CA TYR A 117 19.29 -2.98 9.63
C TYR A 117 20.70 -3.36 9.20
N GLU A 118 20.90 -3.80 7.96
CA GLU A 118 22.23 -4.07 7.41
C GLU A 118 23.13 -2.83 7.46
N VAL A 119 22.59 -1.67 7.07
CA VAL A 119 23.32 -0.39 7.14
C VAL A 119 23.66 -0.03 8.59
N MET A 120 22.71 -0.20 9.51
CA MET A 120 22.93 0.07 10.93
C MET A 120 23.99 -0.85 11.53
N ALA A 121 23.98 -2.13 11.18
CA ALA A 121 24.98 -3.10 11.60
C ALA A 121 26.38 -2.70 11.12
N LYS A 122 26.54 -2.37 9.83
CA LYS A 122 27.80 -1.87 9.27
C LYS A 122 28.31 -0.62 9.98
N LYS A 123 27.40 0.32 10.30
CA LYS A 123 27.75 1.53 11.04
C LYS A 123 28.27 1.20 12.44
N LEU A 124 27.59 0.32 13.17
CA LEU A 124 28.03 -0.11 14.50
C LEU A 124 29.38 -0.82 14.43
N GLU A 125 29.55 -1.77 13.52
CA GLU A 125 30.82 -2.48 13.31
C GLU A 125 31.99 -1.52 13.03
N SER A 126 31.75 -0.44 12.27
CA SER A 126 32.78 0.56 11.99
C SER A 126 33.20 1.39 13.21
N GLN A 127 32.35 1.48 14.25
CA GLN A 127 32.67 2.20 15.49
C GLN A 127 33.50 1.37 16.47
N PHE A 128 33.50 0.04 16.32
CA PHE A 128 34.28 -0.88 17.17
C PHE A 128 35.66 -1.22 16.58
N LYS A 129 35.95 -0.77 15.35
CA LYS A 129 37.25 -0.85 14.70
C LYS A 129 38.06 0.43 14.94
#